data_AF-A0A971VAF4-F1
#
_entry.id   AF-A0A971VAF4-F1
#
_cell.length_a   1.000
_cell.length_b   1.000
_cell.length_c   1.000
_cell.angle_alpha   90.00
_cell.angle_beta   90.00
_cell.angle_gamma   90.00
#
_symmetry.space_group_name_H-M   'P 1'
#
loop_
_entity.id
_entity.type
_entity.pdbx_description
1 polymer ?
#
loop_
_entity_poly.entity_id
_entity_poly.type
_entity_poly.pdbx_seq_one_letter_code
_entity_poly.pdbx_strand_id
1 'polypeptide(L)'
;MNILNLLDVLEDELENGKPVPIIGKTMIDKEKSLSIIRDIRLSLPEALRQAEMIKKERQRILAEAQKEAETIVKEAEQHIKALIDEHEITQKAYQQSREIIENAQESAKQIRLGAKEYADELLQEVEQYLIEQLQIIKQNREELNVAKR
;
A
#
# COMPACT_ATOMS: atom_id res chain seq x y z
N MET A 1 48.64 11.37 21.65
CA MET A 1 49.60 11.11 20.56
C MET A 1 48.93 10.15 19.60
N ASN A 2 48.77 10.49 18.33
CA ASN A 2 48.10 9.59 17.38
C ASN A 2 48.99 8.36 17.15
N ILE A 3 48.39 7.17 17.07
CA ILE A 3 49.09 5.92 16.76
C ILE A 3 49.88 6.05 15.45
N LEU A 4 49.31 6.79 14.48
CA LEU A 4 49.96 7.13 13.22
C LEU A 4 51.27 7.89 13.46
N ASN A 5 51.25 8.94 14.28
CA ASN A 5 52.48 9.68 14.60
C ASN A 5 53.53 8.82 15.34
N LEU A 6 53.10 7.84 16.16
CA LEU A 6 54.03 6.91 16.81
C LEU A 6 54.63 5.92 15.81
N LEU A 7 53.84 5.48 14.82
CA LEU A 7 54.33 4.67 13.70
C LEU A 7 55.29 5.45 12.82
N ASP A 8 54.97 6.70 12.48
CA ASP A 8 55.82 7.58 11.66
C ASP A 8 57.17 7.84 12.34
N VAL A 9 57.17 8.06 13.67
CA VAL A 9 58.41 8.27 14.45
C VAL A 9 59.23 6.98 14.53
N LEU A 10 58.59 5.82 14.62
CA LEU A 10 59.28 4.52 14.60
C LEU A 10 59.86 4.22 13.20
N GLU A 11 59.11 4.53 12.15
CA GLU A 11 59.53 4.37 10.75
C GLU A 11 60.73 5.26 10.44
N ASP A 12 60.66 6.54 10.81
CA ASP A 12 61.77 7.51 10.68
C ASP A 12 63.02 7.04 11.44
N GLU A 13 62.87 6.50 12.65
CA GLU A 13 63.98 5.96 13.44
C GLU A 13 64.62 4.70 12.81
N LEU A 14 63.82 3.90 12.11
CA LEU A 14 64.30 2.71 11.39
C LEU A 14 64.97 3.08 10.05
N GLU A 15 64.46 4.07 9.33
CA GLU A 15 65.00 4.53 8.05
C GLU A 15 66.26 5.40 8.20
N ASN A 16 66.27 6.33 9.17
CA ASN A 16 67.36 7.30 9.38
C ASN A 16 68.40 6.87 10.42
N GLY A 17 68.31 5.65 10.95
CA GLY A 17 69.29 5.14 11.90
C GLY A 17 70.70 5.07 11.29
N LYS A 18 71.74 5.14 12.13
CA LYS A 18 73.13 5.19 11.64
C LYS A 18 73.52 3.84 10.99
N PRO A 19 73.87 3.79 9.69
CA PRO A 19 74.29 2.54 9.06
C PRO A 19 75.66 2.13 9.60
N VAL A 20 75.81 0.84 9.96
CA VAL A 20 77.08 0.27 10.42
C VAL A 20 77.84 -0.28 9.20
N PRO A 21 78.99 0.31 8.80
CA PRO A 21 79.76 -0.18 7.66
C PRO A 21 80.22 -1.62 7.91
N ILE A 22 80.24 -2.45 6.86
CA ILE A 22 80.59 -3.89 6.85
C ILE A 22 79.41 -4.84 7.15
N ILE A 23 78.49 -4.49 8.05
CA ILE A 23 77.44 -5.43 8.52
C ILE A 23 76.10 -5.23 7.77
N GLY A 24 75.92 -4.12 7.06
CA GLY A 24 74.67 -3.82 6.34
C GLY A 24 73.46 -3.64 7.26
N LYS A 25 73.70 -3.37 8.55
CA LYS A 25 72.67 -3.17 9.57
C LYS A 25 72.64 -1.72 10.04
N THR A 26 71.44 -1.28 10.43
CA THR A 26 71.20 0.05 10.99
C THR A 26 71.24 -0.01 12.51
N MET A 27 71.96 0.92 13.15
CA MET A 27 71.99 1.05 14.61
C MET A 27 70.78 1.87 15.07
N ILE A 28 69.98 1.27 15.95
CA ILE A 28 68.70 1.81 16.44
C ILE A 28 68.74 1.84 17.98
N ASP A 29 68.09 2.85 18.57
CA ASP A 29 67.88 2.92 20.01
C ASP A 29 66.80 1.93 20.44
N LYS A 30 67.26 0.79 20.96
CA LYS A 30 66.39 -0.30 21.40
C LYS A 30 65.40 0.14 22.48
N GLU A 31 65.76 1.01 23.40
CA GLU A 31 64.87 1.40 24.50
C GLU A 31 63.73 2.29 23.99
N LYS A 32 64.07 3.25 23.14
CA LYS A 32 63.11 4.17 22.53
C LYS A 32 62.16 3.47 21.54
N SER A 33 62.68 2.59 20.67
CA SER A 33 61.81 1.83 19.77
C SER A 33 60.88 0.87 20.54
N LEU A 34 61.38 0.23 21.61
CA LEU A 34 60.53 -0.62 22.45
C LEU A 34 59.47 0.16 23.23
N SER A 35 59.73 1.39 23.67
CA SER A 35 58.69 2.21 24.30
C SER A 35 57.60 2.60 23.31
N ILE A 36 57.98 3.03 22.10
CA ILE A 36 57.02 3.37 21.04
C ILE A 36 56.13 2.17 20.68
N ILE A 37 56.72 0.98 20.52
CA ILE A 37 55.96 -0.27 20.25
C ILE A 37 55.00 -0.60 21.39
N ARG A 38 55.39 -0.38 22.66
CA ARG A 38 54.50 -0.59 23.81
C ARG A 38 53.34 0.39 23.80
N ASP A 39 53.59 1.67 23.52
CA ASP A 39 52.56 2.70 23.48
C ASP A 39 51.56 2.45 22.35
N ILE A 40 52.03 2.01 21.17
CA ILE A 40 51.18 1.54 20.07
C ILE A 40 50.35 0.33 20.52
N ARG A 41 50.97 -0.66 21.18
CA ARG A 41 50.27 -1.87 21.64
C ARG A 41 49.19 -1.56 22.69
N LEU A 42 49.38 -0.55 23.52
CA LEU A 42 48.42 -0.15 24.54
C LEU A 42 47.26 0.65 23.94
N SER A 43 47.52 1.51 22.95
CA SER A 43 46.52 2.41 22.37
C SER A 43 45.74 1.82 21.19
N LEU A 44 46.32 0.90 20.43
CA LEU A 44 45.70 0.30 19.24
C LEU A 44 44.41 -0.49 19.56
N PRO A 45 44.33 -1.32 20.62
CA PRO A 45 43.10 -2.05 20.94
C PRO A 45 41.93 -1.11 21.26
N GLU A 46 42.20 0.00 21.94
CA GLU A 46 41.17 0.98 22.29
C GLU A 46 40.63 1.69 21.04
N ALA A 47 41.51 2.13 20.15
CA ALA A 47 41.13 2.75 18.89
C ALA A 47 40.30 1.81 17.99
N LEU A 48 40.68 0.53 17.90
CA LEU A 48 39.93 -0.49 17.16
C LEU A 48 38.54 -0.72 17.78
N ARG A 49 38.46 -0.82 19.10
CA ARG A 49 37.18 -0.98 19.82
C ARG A 49 36.26 0.22 19.60
N GLN A 50 36.80 1.45 19.61
CA GLN A 50 36.04 2.65 19.31
C GLN A 50 35.52 2.65 17.87
N ALA A 51 36.35 2.26 16.88
CA ALA A 51 35.94 2.16 15.49
C ALA A 51 34.81 1.13 15.27
N GLU A 52 34.90 -0.03 15.91
CA GLU A 52 33.83 -1.05 15.88
C GLU A 52 32.53 -0.53 16.51
N MET A 53 32.62 0.17 17.64
CA MET A 53 31.46 0.79 18.29
C MET A 53 30.79 1.83 17.40
N ILE A 54 31.57 2.71 16.76
CA ILE A 54 31.05 3.71 15.82
C ILE A 54 30.35 3.04 14.63
N LYS A 55 30.94 1.97 14.09
CA LYS A 55 30.35 1.22 12.97
C LYS A 55 29.02 0.59 13.38
N LYS A 56 28.97 -0.06 14.55
CA LYS A 56 27.75 -0.68 15.08
C LYS A 56 26.66 0.35 15.35
N GLU A 57 27.04 1.48 15.94
CA GLU A 57 26.11 2.56 16.25
C GLU A 57 25.53 3.19 14.98
N ARG A 58 26.37 3.40 13.96
CA ARG A 58 25.89 3.86 12.64
C ARG A 58 24.87 2.91 12.03
N GLN A 59 25.11 1.59 12.10
CA GLN A 59 24.17 0.59 11.60
C GLN A 59 22.86 0.62 12.39
N ARG A 60 22.93 0.78 13.71
CA ARG A 60 21.75 0.91 14.58
C ARG A 60 20.91 2.14 14.21
N ILE A 61 21.54 3.30 14.08
CA ILE A 61 20.87 4.55 13.70
C ILE A 61 20.18 4.41 12.34
N LEU A 62 20.86 3.82 11.35
CA LEU A 62 20.26 3.60 10.02
C LEU A 62 19.05 2.67 10.07
N ALA A 63 19.13 1.58 10.84
CA ALA A 63 18.02 0.65 10.99
C ALA A 63 16.83 1.28 11.73
N GLU A 64 17.09 2.07 12.77
CA GLU A 64 16.07 2.82 13.50
C GLU A 64 15.39 3.85 12.60
N ALA A 65 16.17 4.65 11.85
CA ALA A 65 15.64 5.64 10.92
C ALA A 65 14.80 5.00 9.80
N GLN A 66 15.22 3.84 9.27
CA GLN A 66 14.47 3.13 8.25
C GLN A 66 13.14 2.59 8.81
N LYS A 67 13.15 2.03 10.02
CA LYS A 67 11.93 1.57 10.70
C LYS A 67 10.98 2.73 11.01
N GLU A 68 11.51 3.88 11.42
CA GLU A 68 10.72 5.08 11.68
C GLU A 68 10.09 5.61 10.38
N ALA A 69 10.85 5.67 9.30
CA ALA A 69 10.33 6.05 7.99
C ALA A 69 9.21 5.12 7.51
N GLU A 70 9.36 3.81 7.65
CA GLU A 70 8.31 2.83 7.34
C GLU A 70 7.07 3.03 8.20
N THR A 71 7.25 3.35 9.48
CA THR A 71 6.15 3.63 10.41
C THR A 71 5.40 4.90 9.99
N ILE A 72 6.11 5.98 9.68
CA ILE A 72 5.52 7.25 9.21
C ILE A 72 4.71 7.04 7.93
N VAL A 73 5.25 6.31 6.95
CA VAL A 73 4.53 6.02 5.69
C VAL A 73 3.25 5.24 5.99
N LYS A 74 3.34 4.20 6.83
CA LYS A 74 2.18 3.39 7.19
C LYS A 74 1.10 4.18 7.92
N GLU A 75 1.49 5.04 8.87
CA GLU A 75 0.56 5.91 9.59
C GLU A 75 -0.10 6.93 8.65
N ALA A 76 0.66 7.52 7.73
CA ALA A 76 0.13 8.44 6.72
C ALA A 76 -0.89 7.75 5.80
N GLU A 77 -0.61 6.54 5.32
CA GLU A 77 -1.55 5.76 4.52
C GLU A 77 -2.84 5.44 5.29
N GLN A 78 -2.73 5.06 6.56
CA GLN A 78 -3.88 4.80 7.41
C GLN A 78 -4.71 6.07 7.63
N HIS A 79 -4.06 7.21 7.87
CA HIS A 79 -4.74 8.49 8.06
C HIS A 79 -5.45 8.95 6.78
N ILE A 80 -4.82 8.78 5.61
CA ILE A 80 -5.45 9.09 4.32
C ILE A 80 -6.70 8.22 4.08
N LYS A 81 -6.63 6.92 4.37
CA LYS A 81 -7.82 6.05 4.27
C LYS A 81 -8.95 6.51 5.17
N ALA A 82 -8.64 6.81 6.44
CA ALA A 82 -9.62 7.33 7.38
C ALA A 82 -10.24 8.64 6.89
N LEU A 83 -9.43 9.57 6.37
CA LEU A 83 -9.89 10.83 5.79
C LEU A 83 -10.80 10.62 4.57
N ILE A 84 -10.54 9.63 3.71
CA ILE A 84 -11.39 9.31 2.55
C ILE A 84 -12.73 8.71 2.99
N ASP A 85 -12.71 7.82 3.99
CA ASP A 85 -13.92 7.19 4.55
C ASP A 85 -14.80 8.21 5.31
N GLU A 86 -14.17 9.15 6.00
CA GLU A 86 -14.83 10.26 6.70
C GLU A 86 -15.18 11.41 5.73
N HIS A 87 -14.63 11.42 4.51
CA HIS A 87 -14.90 12.51 3.59
C HIS A 87 -16.37 12.53 3.24
N GLU A 88 -17.03 13.66 3.53
CA GLU A 88 -18.44 13.88 3.23
C GLU A 88 -18.80 13.54 1.77
N ILE A 89 -17.83 13.63 0.85
CA ILE A 89 -17.99 13.26 -0.56
C ILE A 89 -18.32 11.76 -0.69
N THR A 90 -17.60 10.88 0.00
CA THR A 90 -17.83 9.44 -0.03
C THR A 90 -19.21 9.10 0.56
N GLN A 91 -19.56 9.71 1.69
CA GLN A 91 -20.88 9.55 2.31
C GLN A 91 -22.02 10.07 1.42
N LYS A 92 -21.87 11.26 0.83
CA LYS A 92 -22.82 11.84 -0.12
C LYS A 92 -22.95 10.97 -1.37
N ALA A 93 -21.86 10.41 -1.90
CA ALA A 93 -21.87 9.49 -3.02
C ALA A 93 -22.65 8.20 -2.70
N TYR A 94 -22.44 7.62 -1.51
CA TYR A 94 -23.23 6.47 -1.06
C TYR A 94 -24.71 6.78 -0.89
N GLN A 95 -25.04 7.96 -0.35
CA GLN A 95 -26.43 8.40 -0.21
C GLN A 95 -27.11 8.58 -1.58
N GLN A 96 -26.45 9.27 -2.51
CA GLN A 96 -26.94 9.44 -3.88
C GLN A 96 -27.08 8.11 -4.61
N SER A 97 -26.13 7.19 -4.43
CA SER A 97 -26.20 5.84 -5.02
C SER A 97 -27.42 5.08 -4.50
N ARG A 98 -27.71 5.14 -3.19
CA ARG A 98 -28.91 4.53 -2.61
C ARG A 98 -30.18 5.13 -3.20
N GLU A 99 -30.25 6.46 -3.28
CA GLU A 99 -31.40 7.17 -3.84
C GLU A 99 -31.64 6.81 -5.32
N ILE A 100 -30.58 6.69 -6.12
CA ILE A 100 -30.69 6.24 -7.52
C ILE A 100 -31.27 4.82 -7.61
N ILE A 101 -30.81 3.91 -6.74
CA ILE A 101 -31.29 2.52 -6.73
C ILE A 101 -32.76 2.46 -6.30
N GLU A 102 -33.14 3.19 -5.26
CA GLU A 102 -34.53 3.26 -4.79
C GLU A 102 -35.45 3.82 -5.88
N ASN A 103 -35.07 4.95 -6.49
CA ASN A 103 -35.82 5.55 -7.59
C ASN A 103 -35.94 4.61 -8.81
N ALA A 104 -34.88 3.88 -9.14
CA ALA A 104 -34.90 2.90 -10.22
C ALA A 104 -35.83 1.72 -9.91
N GLN A 105 -35.82 1.22 -8.67
CA GLN A 105 -36.72 0.14 -8.22
C GLN A 105 -38.18 0.59 -8.22
N GLU A 106 -38.46 1.80 -7.75
CA GLU A 106 -39.80 2.37 -7.77
C GLU A 106 -40.29 2.56 -9.21
N SER A 107 -39.47 3.14 -10.08
CA SER A 107 -39.79 3.29 -11.51
C SER A 107 -40.08 1.94 -12.18
N ALA A 108 -39.25 0.93 -11.92
CA ALA A 108 -39.46 -0.42 -12.45
C ALA A 108 -40.77 -1.04 -11.95
N LYS A 109 -41.12 -0.83 -10.67
CA LYS A 109 -42.39 -1.27 -10.09
C LYS A 109 -43.58 -0.59 -10.76
N GLN A 110 -43.49 0.73 -10.99
CA GLN A 110 -44.55 1.51 -11.66
C GLN A 110 -44.74 1.04 -13.12
N ILE A 111 -43.65 0.86 -13.87
CA ILE A 111 -43.70 0.33 -15.24
C ILE A 111 -44.37 -1.05 -15.26
N ARG A 112 -43.99 -1.95 -14.34
CA ARG A 112 -44.58 -3.29 -14.27
C ARG A 112 -46.07 -3.25 -13.94
N LEU A 113 -46.48 -2.37 -13.03
CA LEU A 113 -47.89 -2.23 -12.66
C LEU A 113 -48.70 -1.68 -13.84
N GLY A 114 -48.24 -0.58 -14.46
CA GLY A 114 -48.90 0.01 -15.62
C GLY A 114 -48.97 -0.94 -16.81
N ALA A 115 -47.93 -1.75 -17.05
CA ALA A 115 -47.97 -2.78 -18.09
C ALA A 115 -49.01 -3.88 -17.80
N LYS A 116 -49.20 -4.23 -16.52
CA LYS A 116 -50.23 -5.19 -16.12
C LYS A 116 -51.63 -4.62 -16.27
N GLU A 117 -51.84 -3.37 -15.85
CA GLU A 117 -53.11 -2.65 -16.02
C GLU A 117 -53.49 -2.54 -17.50
N TYR A 118 -52.54 -2.13 -18.34
CA TYR A 118 -52.75 -2.06 -19.79
C TYR A 118 -53.10 -3.43 -20.41
N ALA A 119 -52.44 -4.49 -19.97
CA ALA A 119 -52.75 -5.84 -20.44
C ALA A 119 -54.15 -6.29 -20.01
N ASP A 120 -54.59 -5.93 -18.80
CA ASP A 120 -55.91 -6.24 -18.28
C ASP A 120 -57.00 -5.49 -19.07
N GLU A 121 -56.82 -4.20 -19.33
CA GLU A 121 -57.70 -3.40 -20.17
C GLU A 121 -57.86 -4.00 -21.57
N LEU A 122 -56.74 -4.38 -22.21
CA LEU A 122 -56.78 -5.00 -23.53
C LEU A 122 -57.50 -6.35 -23.51
N LEU A 123 -57.27 -7.16 -22.48
CA LEU A 123 -57.97 -8.44 -22.32
C LEU A 123 -59.48 -8.24 -22.10
N GLN A 124 -59.87 -7.22 -21.35
CA GLN A 124 -61.26 -6.86 -21.13
C GLN A 124 -61.94 -6.41 -22.43
N GLU A 125 -61.27 -5.61 -23.25
CA GLU A 125 -61.78 -5.22 -24.58
C GLU A 125 -62.00 -6.44 -25.50
N VAL A 126 -61.03 -7.36 -25.51
CA VAL A 126 -61.13 -8.62 -26.28
C VAL A 126 -62.26 -9.50 -25.76
N GLU A 127 -62.41 -9.63 -24.44
CA GLU A 127 -63.51 -10.38 -23.83
C GLU A 127 -64.87 -9.83 -24.26
N GLN A 128 -65.05 -8.52 -24.15
CA GLN A 128 -66.29 -7.85 -24.55
C GLN A 128 -66.61 -8.08 -26.03
N TYR A 129 -65.60 -7.93 -26.91
CA TYR A 129 -65.75 -8.20 -28.34
C TYR A 129 -66.19 -9.65 -28.60
N LEU A 130 -65.58 -10.63 -27.94
CA LEU A 130 -65.93 -12.04 -28.10
C LEU A 130 -67.35 -12.36 -27.59
N ILE A 131 -67.80 -11.71 -26.52
CA ILE A 131 -69.19 -11.84 -26.01
C ILE A 131 -70.18 -11.36 -27.07
N GLU A 132 -69.93 -10.21 -27.68
CA GLU A 132 -70.77 -9.66 -28.75
C GLU A 132 -70.80 -10.59 -29.98
N GLN A 133 -69.64 -11.09 -30.42
CA GLN A 133 -69.58 -12.05 -31.53
C GLN A 133 -70.34 -13.35 -31.20
N LEU A 134 -70.25 -13.84 -29.97
CA LEU A 134 -70.98 -15.03 -29.53
C LEU A 134 -72.50 -14.79 -29.54
N GLN A 135 -72.97 -13.61 -29.14
CA GLN A 135 -74.38 -13.25 -29.21
C GLN A 135 -74.89 -13.26 -30.66
N ILE A 136 -74.15 -12.66 -31.59
CA ILE A 136 -74.47 -12.68 -33.03
C ILE A 136 -74.58 -14.12 -33.55
N ILE A 137 -73.63 -14.99 -33.20
CA ILE A 137 -73.65 -16.40 -33.62
C ILE A 137 -74.88 -17.12 -33.04
N LYS A 138 -75.22 -16.88 -31.77
CA LYS A 138 -76.42 -17.47 -31.15
C LYS A 138 -77.69 -17.04 -31.87
N GLN A 139 -77.83 -15.75 -32.16
CA GLN A 139 -78.98 -15.21 -32.88
C GLN A 139 -79.11 -15.82 -34.29
N ASN A 140 -78.01 -15.85 -35.05
CA ASN A 140 -77.98 -16.49 -36.38
C ASN A 140 -78.40 -17.98 -36.33
N ARG A 141 -77.99 -18.70 -35.28
CA ARG A 141 -78.39 -20.11 -35.09
C ARG A 141 -79.86 -20.27 -34.74
N GLU A 142 -80.43 -19.37 -33.95
CA GLU A 142 -81.86 -19.37 -33.61
C GLU A 142 -82.71 -19.11 -34.86
N GLU A 143 -82.35 -18.12 -35.68
CA GLU A 143 -83.04 -17.81 -36.94
C GLU A 143 -83.04 -19.00 -37.91
N LEU A 144 -81.90 -19.69 -38.07
CA LEU A 144 -81.80 -20.89 -38.90
C LEU A 144 -82.64 -22.06 -38.39
N ASN A 145 -82.83 -22.18 -37.07
CA ASN A 145 -83.67 -23.23 -36.48
C ASN A 145 -85.17 -22.94 -36.64
N VAL A 146 -85.56 -21.66 -36.59
CA VAL A 146 -86.94 -21.23 -36.87
C VAL A 146 -87.29 -21.47 -38.34
N ALA A 147 -86.37 -21.18 -39.27
CA ALA A 147 -86.57 -21.39 -40.70
C ALA A 147 -86.68 -22.87 -41.13
N LYS A 148 -86.30 -23.82 -40.25
CA LYS A 148 -86.40 -25.26 -40.49
C LYS A 148 -87.72 -25.90 -40.03
N ARG A 149 -88.59 -25.15 -39.34
CA ARG A 149 -89.93 -25.60 -38.92
C ARG A 149 -90.98 -25.14 -39.90
#